data_AF-X0W5R5-F1
#
_entry.id   AF-X0W5R5-F1
#
_cell.length_a   1.000
_cell.length_b   1.000
_cell.length_c   1.000
_cell.angle_alpha   90.00
_cell.angle_beta   90.00
_cell.angle_gamma   90.00
#
_symmetry.space_group_name_H-M   'P 1'
#
loop_
_entity.id
_entity.type
_entity.pdbx_description
1 polymer ?
#
loop_
_entity_poly.entity_id
_entity_poly.type
_entity_poly.pdbx_seq_one_letter_code
_entity_poly.pdbx_strand_id
1 'polypeptide(L)'
;YDLLKNKPIKYMPFCGKVSGSPSVLEGSIDEIIAHAKSIKEKNVYGLDILAYRYTGDPEELAQKFIKEINLPVIIAGSINSFEKLEKVKKLNPWGFTIGSAFFNKKFVKGGSFVEQIERVVKYLENSK
;
A
#
# COMPACT_ATOMS: atom_id res chain seq x y z
N TYR A 1 -0.33 18.50 9.36
CA TYR A 1 1.12 18.41 9.55
C TYR A 1 1.54 19.10 10.85
N ASP A 2 1.17 20.37 11.08
CA ASP A 2 1.53 21.10 12.32
C ASP A 2 1.00 20.47 13.61
N LEU A 3 -0.21 19.91 13.59
CA LEU A 3 -0.79 19.20 14.73
C LEU A 3 0.05 18.00 15.22
N LEU A 4 0.91 17.47 14.36
CA LEU A 4 1.76 16.29 14.64
C LEU A 4 3.22 16.67 14.90
N LYS A 5 3.57 17.96 14.75
CA LYS A 5 4.94 18.44 14.96
C LYS A 5 5.39 18.11 16.39
N ASN A 6 6.58 17.52 16.50
CA ASN A 6 7.19 17.09 17.77
C ASN A 6 6.42 16.01 18.55
N LYS A 7 5.43 15.34 17.95
CA LYS A 7 4.75 14.20 18.56
C LYS A 7 5.36 12.89 18.04
N PRO A 8 5.45 11.83 18.87
CA PRO A 8 6.02 10.54 18.47
C PRO A 8 5.02 9.71 17.63
N ILE A 9 4.35 10.33 16.66
CA ILE A 9 3.32 9.70 15.82
C ILE A 9 3.96 9.34 14.47
N LYS A 10 3.90 8.04 14.11
CA LYS A 10 4.32 7.55 12.80
C LYS A 10 3.27 7.85 11.74
N TYR A 11 3.15 9.12 11.36
CA TYR A 11 2.17 9.55 10.38
C TYR A 11 2.58 9.15 8.96
N MET A 12 1.70 8.43 8.27
CA MET A 12 1.90 7.92 6.91
C MET A 12 0.67 8.26 6.05
N PRO A 13 0.56 9.48 5.51
CA PRO A 13 -0.61 9.89 4.72
C PRO A 13 -0.63 9.25 3.32
N PHE A 14 -1.83 9.22 2.72
CA PHE A 14 -1.98 8.96 1.29
C PHE A 14 -1.34 10.07 0.45
N CYS A 15 -0.90 9.70 -0.75
CA CYS A 15 -0.38 10.61 -1.76
C CYS A 15 -1.09 10.44 -3.11
N GLY A 16 -0.84 11.39 -4.02
CA GLY A 16 -1.52 11.49 -5.31
C GLY A 16 -2.94 12.05 -5.23
N LYS A 17 -3.69 11.96 -6.34
CA LYS A 17 -5.07 12.42 -6.46
C LYS A 17 -6.00 11.22 -6.23
N VAL A 18 -6.63 11.18 -5.07
CA VAL A 18 -7.51 10.08 -4.66
C VAL A 18 -8.97 10.55 -4.68
N SER A 19 -9.84 9.81 -5.37
CA SER A 19 -11.27 10.13 -5.51
C SER A 19 -12.14 8.87 -5.39
N GLY A 20 -13.46 9.04 -5.21
CA GLY A 20 -14.42 7.94 -5.29
C GLY A 20 -14.52 7.01 -4.07
N SER A 21 -15.51 6.12 -4.13
CA SER A 21 -15.75 5.04 -3.16
C SER A 21 -16.24 3.78 -3.92
N PRO A 22 -15.40 2.74 -4.09
CA PRO A 22 -14.04 2.61 -3.56
C PRO A 22 -13.06 3.64 -4.15
N SER A 23 -12.03 3.99 -3.38
CA SER A 23 -11.05 5.01 -3.77
C SER A 23 -10.30 4.62 -5.05
N VAL A 24 -10.06 5.58 -5.93
CA VAL A 24 -9.26 5.44 -7.16
C VAL A 24 -8.12 6.44 -7.08
N LEU A 25 -6.92 6.00 -7.44
CA LEU A 25 -5.75 6.86 -7.56
C LEU A 25 -5.56 7.22 -9.04
N GLU A 26 -5.54 8.51 -9.33
CA GLU A 26 -5.43 9.06 -10.68
C GLU A 26 -4.12 9.87 -10.86
N GLY A 27 -3.81 10.18 -12.12
CA GLY A 27 -2.65 10.97 -12.53
C GLY A 27 -1.55 10.13 -13.16
N SER A 28 -0.52 10.78 -13.66
CA SER A 28 0.72 10.11 -14.08
C SER A 28 1.55 9.69 -12.85
N ILE A 29 2.43 8.71 -13.05
CA ILE A 29 3.36 8.27 -12.00
C ILE A 29 4.24 9.45 -11.53
N ASP A 30 4.67 10.32 -12.45
CA ASP A 30 5.49 11.49 -12.11
C ASP A 30 4.75 12.50 -11.23
N GLU A 31 3.47 12.77 -11.51
CA GLU A 31 2.64 13.65 -10.67
C GLU A 31 2.43 13.05 -9.27
N ILE A 32 2.21 11.74 -9.18
CA ILE A 32 2.04 11.05 -7.89
C ILE A 32 3.34 11.13 -7.07
N ILE A 33 4.49 10.89 -7.70
CA ILE A 33 5.80 10.98 -7.06
C ILE A 33 6.12 12.42 -6.64
N ALA A 34 5.81 13.41 -7.48
CA ALA A 34 6.01 14.82 -7.15
C ALA A 34 5.17 15.22 -5.93
N HIS A 35 3.90 14.79 -5.86
CA HIS A 35 3.07 15.01 -4.67
C HIS A 35 3.61 14.29 -3.43
N ALA A 36 4.09 13.06 -3.57
CA ALA A 36 4.72 12.34 -2.47
C ALA A 36 5.99 13.03 -1.94
N LYS A 37 6.82 13.60 -2.82
CA LYS A 37 7.99 14.39 -2.44
C LYS A 37 7.60 15.67 -1.66
N SER A 38 6.55 16.38 -2.07
CA SER A 38 6.08 17.56 -1.33
C SER A 38 5.44 17.22 0.02
N ILE A 39 4.87 16.02 0.18
CA ILE A 39 4.43 15.52 1.49
C ILE A 39 5.64 15.15 2.37
N LYS A 40 6.67 14.52 1.80
CA LYS A 40 7.92 14.16 2.50
C LYS A 40 8.59 15.37 3.16
N GLU A 41 8.58 16.52 2.51
CA GLU A 41 9.10 17.79 3.05
C GLU A 41 8.42 18.23 4.36
N LYS A 42 7.23 17.69 4.65
CA LYS A 42 6.46 17.96 5.88
C LYS A 42 6.85 17.03 7.05
N ASN A 43 8.00 16.36 6.94
CA ASN A 43 8.60 15.49 7.96
C ASN A 43 7.68 14.37 8.46
N VAL A 44 7.01 13.70 7.52
CA VAL A 44 6.20 12.51 7.80
C VAL A 44 7.08 11.28 8.01
N TYR A 45 6.59 10.29 8.75
CA TYR A 45 7.35 9.05 8.97
C TYR A 45 7.44 8.20 7.70
N GLY A 46 6.41 8.26 6.86
CA GLY A 46 6.35 7.52 5.60
C GLY A 46 5.11 7.88 4.81
N LEU A 47 4.74 7.05 3.83
CA LEU A 47 3.61 7.29 2.95
C LEU A 47 2.79 6.02 2.73
N ASP A 48 1.51 6.20 2.46
CA ASP A 48 0.63 5.15 1.95
C ASP A 48 0.33 5.41 0.46
N ILE A 49 0.51 4.40 -0.38
CA ILE A 49 0.21 4.46 -1.80
C ILE A 49 -0.86 3.44 -2.17
N LEU A 50 -1.96 3.92 -2.77
CA LEU A 50 -3.05 3.10 -3.31
C LEU A 50 -2.68 2.46 -4.66
N ALA A 51 -1.51 1.81 -4.74
CA ALA A 51 -0.94 1.33 -6.00
C ALA A 51 -1.91 0.41 -6.78
N TYR A 52 -2.58 -0.51 -6.10
CA TYR A 52 -3.53 -1.44 -6.72
C TYR A 52 -4.96 -0.89 -6.87
N ARG A 53 -5.14 0.42 -6.63
CA ARG A 53 -6.30 1.19 -7.10
C ARG A 53 -5.89 2.32 -8.04
N TYR A 54 -4.67 2.26 -8.56
CA TYR A 54 -4.20 3.16 -9.61
C TYR A 54 -4.87 2.84 -10.94
N THR A 55 -5.14 3.87 -11.74
CA THR A 55 -5.74 3.74 -13.07
C THR A 55 -4.76 3.27 -14.14
N GLY A 56 -3.45 3.42 -13.91
CA GLY A 56 -2.38 2.93 -14.78
C GLY A 56 -1.82 1.58 -14.32
N ASP A 57 -0.52 1.37 -14.55
CA ASP A 57 0.18 0.15 -14.12
C ASP A 57 0.50 0.21 -12.61
N PRO A 58 -0.09 -0.65 -11.77
CA PRO A 58 0.12 -0.65 -10.33
C PRO A 58 1.54 -1.06 -9.92
N GLU A 59 2.18 -1.93 -10.70
CA GLU A 59 3.50 -2.49 -10.42
C GLU A 59 4.61 -1.51 -10.81
N GLU A 60 4.47 -0.85 -11.96
CA GLU A 60 5.35 0.24 -12.38
C GLU A 60 5.31 1.38 -11.35
N LEU A 61 4.10 1.79 -10.95
CA LEU A 61 3.92 2.81 -9.92
C LEU A 61 4.60 2.40 -8.61
N ALA A 62 4.29 1.22 -8.08
CA ALA A 62 4.83 0.78 -6.79
C ALA A 62 6.36 0.68 -6.81
N GLN A 63 6.94 0.14 -7.89
CA GLN A 63 8.39 0.02 -8.05
C GLN A 63 9.08 1.39 -8.08
N LYS A 64 8.59 2.32 -8.92
CA LYS A 64 9.18 3.65 -9.04
C LYS A 64 8.99 4.46 -7.76
N PHE A 65 7.83 4.35 -7.12
CA PHE A 65 7.51 5.03 -5.87
C PHE A 65 8.45 4.62 -4.72
N ILE A 66 8.64 3.31 -4.51
CA ILE A 66 9.55 2.80 -3.46
C ILE A 66 10.99 3.28 -3.73
N LYS A 67 11.43 3.21 -4.99
CA LYS A 67 12.77 3.63 -5.39
C LYS A 67 13.03 5.13 -5.16
N GLU A 68 12.04 5.99 -5.35
CA GLU A 68 12.24 7.45 -5.32
C GLU A 68 11.97 8.12 -3.98
N ILE A 69 11.05 7.59 -3.16
CA ILE A 69 10.63 8.28 -1.93
C ILE A 69 11.63 8.11 -0.78
N ASN A 70 12.33 6.97 -0.70
CA ASN A 70 13.31 6.67 0.36
C ASN A 70 12.75 6.96 1.78
N LEU A 71 11.49 6.60 2.01
CA LEU A 71 10.82 6.55 3.33
C LEU A 71 10.10 5.20 3.45
N PRO A 72 9.69 4.79 4.66
CA PRO A 72 8.68 3.75 4.84
C PRO A 72 7.47 3.94 3.90
N VAL A 73 7.14 2.91 3.12
CA VAL A 73 5.98 2.90 2.23
C VAL A 73 5.04 1.77 2.62
N ILE A 74 3.75 2.08 2.76
CA ILE A 74 2.67 1.11 2.81
C ILE A 74 2.06 0.99 1.42
N ILE A 75 2.04 -0.23 0.86
CA ILE A 75 1.29 -0.51 -0.38
C ILE A 75 -0.13 -0.93 -0.03
N ALA A 76 -1.11 -0.24 -0.61
CA ALA A 76 -2.52 -0.48 -0.35
C ALA A 76 -3.34 -0.64 -1.63
N GLY A 77 -4.59 -1.09 -1.41
CA GLY A 77 -5.60 -1.21 -2.44
C GLY A 77 -5.78 -2.65 -2.90
N SER A 78 -6.97 -3.24 -2.72
CA SER A 78 -7.41 -4.44 -3.45
C SER A 78 -6.37 -5.60 -3.60
N ILE A 79 -5.47 -5.78 -2.64
CA ILE A 79 -4.56 -6.94 -2.57
C ILE A 79 -5.42 -8.12 -2.17
N ASN A 80 -5.82 -8.91 -3.17
CA ASN A 80 -6.90 -9.89 -3.06
C ASN A 80 -6.56 -11.24 -3.71
N SER A 81 -5.29 -11.50 -3.99
CA SER A 81 -4.80 -12.76 -4.54
C SER A 81 -3.35 -13.00 -4.11
N PHE A 82 -2.91 -14.26 -4.14
CA PHE A 82 -1.50 -14.60 -3.92
C PHE A 82 -0.58 -14.03 -4.99
N GLU A 83 -1.06 -13.89 -6.23
CA GLU A 83 -0.29 -13.27 -7.31
C GLU A 83 0.08 -11.82 -6.99
N LYS A 84 -0.90 -11.00 -6.56
CA LYS A 84 -0.62 -9.62 -6.13
C LYS A 84 0.25 -9.59 -4.88
N LEU A 85 0.01 -10.49 -3.93
CA LEU A 85 0.80 -10.57 -2.72
C LEU A 85 2.27 -10.91 -3.01
N GLU A 86 2.55 -11.79 -3.98
CA GLU A 86 3.92 -12.11 -4.41
C GLU A 86 4.61 -10.91 -5.03
N LYS A 87 3.90 -10.12 -5.85
CA LYS A 87 4.42 -8.88 -6.42
C LYS A 87 4.75 -7.85 -5.35
N VAL A 88 3.85 -7.64 -4.39
CA VAL A 88 4.09 -6.77 -3.21
C VAL A 88 5.29 -7.25 -2.40
N LYS A 89 5.38 -8.55 -2.15
CA LYS A 89 6.49 -9.15 -1.41
C LYS A 89 7.83 -8.89 -2.10
N LYS A 90 7.92 -9.06 -3.43
CA LYS A 90 9.14 -8.79 -4.21
C LYS A 90 9.60 -7.34 -4.12
N LEU A 91 8.67 -6.40 -3.97
CA LEU A 91 8.97 -4.97 -3.78
C LEU A 91 9.47 -4.64 -2.37
N ASN A 92 9.28 -5.54 -1.40
CA ASN A 92 9.71 -5.39 -0.01
C ASN A 92 9.38 -4.02 0.62
N PRO A 93 8.10 -3.58 0.61
CA PRO A 93 7.69 -2.33 1.24
C PRO A 93 7.82 -2.41 2.77
N TRP A 94 7.71 -1.26 3.45
CA TRP A 94 7.63 -1.24 4.91
C TRP A 94 6.39 -1.99 5.43
N GLY A 95 5.30 -1.95 4.67
CA GLY A 95 4.11 -2.73 4.94
C GLY A 95 3.16 -2.76 3.76
N PHE A 96 2.06 -3.49 3.91
CA PHE A 96 0.94 -3.47 2.97
C PHE A 96 -0.36 -3.71 3.72
N THR A 97 -1.49 -3.42 3.08
CA THR A 97 -2.82 -3.62 3.69
C THR A 97 -3.66 -4.62 2.92
N ILE A 98 -4.33 -5.50 3.66
CA ILE A 98 -5.40 -6.37 3.15
C ILE A 98 -6.65 -6.09 3.98
N GLY A 99 -7.71 -5.64 3.30
CA GLY A 99 -8.99 -5.32 3.93
C GLY A 99 -10.08 -6.30 3.51
N SER A 100 -10.99 -5.84 2.64
CA SER A 100 -12.18 -6.59 2.21
C SER A 100 -11.90 -7.98 1.63
N ALA A 101 -10.69 -8.25 1.14
CA ALA A 101 -10.33 -9.58 0.63
C ALA A 101 -10.42 -10.69 1.70
N PHE A 102 -10.14 -10.38 2.96
CA PHE A 102 -10.34 -11.31 4.08
C PHE A 102 -11.83 -11.57 4.32
N PHE A 103 -12.66 -10.53 4.38
CA PHE A 103 -14.11 -10.69 4.55
C PHE A 103 -14.76 -11.44 3.36
N ASN A 104 -14.26 -11.21 2.16
CA ASN A 104 -14.75 -11.82 0.92
C ASN A 104 -14.14 -13.20 0.63
N LYS A 105 -13.45 -13.81 1.62
CA LYS A 105 -12.90 -15.16 1.55
C LYS A 105 -12.02 -15.43 0.32
N LYS A 106 -11.19 -14.46 -0.06
CA LYS A 106 -10.40 -14.50 -1.31
C LYS A 106 -9.17 -15.40 -1.24
N PHE A 107 -8.69 -15.76 -0.05
CA PHE A 107 -7.48 -16.57 0.14
C PHE A 107 -7.76 -18.01 0.54
N VAL A 108 -8.90 -18.27 1.21
CA VAL A 108 -9.39 -19.61 1.54
C VAL A 108 -10.87 -19.69 1.20
N LYS A 109 -11.23 -20.55 0.23
CA LYS A 109 -12.64 -20.73 -0.16
C LYS A 109 -13.43 -21.32 1.02
N GLY A 110 -14.52 -20.66 1.41
CA GLY A 110 -15.38 -21.10 2.52
C GLY A 110 -14.85 -20.78 3.92
N GLY A 111 -13.54 -20.56 4.09
CA GLY A 111 -12.90 -20.30 5.38
C GLY A 111 -13.41 -19.06 6.12
N SER A 112 -13.24 -19.07 7.43
CA SER A 112 -13.43 -17.98 8.37
C SER A 112 -12.43 -16.84 8.14
N PHE A 113 -12.69 -15.67 8.75
CA PHE A 113 -11.79 -14.52 8.68
C PHE A 113 -10.39 -14.83 9.23
N VAL A 114 -10.31 -15.58 10.34
CA VAL A 114 -9.04 -16.00 10.96
C VAL A 114 -8.25 -16.89 10.00
N GLU A 115 -8.89 -17.90 9.40
CA GLU A 115 -8.24 -18.78 8.42
C GLU A 115 -7.71 -18.01 7.20
N GLN A 116 -8.34 -16.90 6.80
CA GLN A 116 -7.78 -16.05 5.73
C GLN A 116 -6.45 -15.41 6.14
N ILE A 117 -6.39 -14.87 7.36
CA ILE A 117 -5.18 -14.20 7.89
C ILE A 117 -4.07 -15.24 8.05
N GLU A 118 -4.35 -16.36 8.71
CA GLU A 118 -3.39 -17.45 8.91
C GLU A 118 -2.83 -17.95 7.58
N ARG A 119 -3.68 -18.11 6.57
CA ARG A 119 -3.27 -18.56 5.24
C ARG A 119 -2.33 -17.57 4.56
N VAL A 120 -2.53 -16.26 4.75
CA VAL A 120 -1.64 -15.21 4.24
C VAL A 120 -0.34 -15.15 5.04
N VAL A 121 -0.39 -15.21 6.36
CA VAL A 121 0.80 -15.23 7.23
C VAL A 121 1.71 -16.40 6.87
N LYS A 122 1.15 -17.63 6.80
CA LYS A 122 1.90 -18.83 6.41
C LYS A 122 2.54 -18.70 5.04
N TYR A 123 1.87 -18.05 4.09
CA TYR A 123 2.44 -17.79 2.75
C TYR A 123 3.66 -16.86 2.80
N LEU A 124 3.63 -15.85 3.67
CA LEU A 124 4.72 -14.89 3.85
C LEU A 124 5.91 -15.49 4.62
N GLU A 125 5.66 -16.44 5.52
CA GLU A 125 6.71 -17.13 6.29
C GLU A 125 7.48 -18.17 5.44
N ASN A 126 6.78 -18.95 4.61
CA ASN A 126 7.37 -19.99 3.74
C ASN A 126 8.20 -19.45 2.55
N SER A 127 8.48 -18.17 2.60
CA SER A 127 8.85 -17.33 1.48
C SER A 127 10.18 -16.60 1.71
N LYS A 128 10.82 -16.89 2.86
CA LYS A 128 12.14 -16.43 3.28
C LYS A 128 13.24 -17.35 2.80
#